data_AF-A0A0D5YW71-F1
#
_entry.id   AF-A0A0D5YW71-F1
#
_cell.length_a   1.000
_cell.length_b   1.000
_cell.length_c   1.000
_cell.angle_alpha   90.00
_cell.angle_beta   90.00
_cell.angle_gamma   90.00
#
_symmetry.space_group_name_H-M   'P 1'
#
loop_
_entity.id
_entity.type
_entity.pdbx_description
1 polymer ?
#
loop_
_entity_poly.entity_id
_entity_poly.type
_entity_poly.pdbx_seq_one_letter_code
_entity_poly.pdbx_strand_id
1 'polypeptide(L)'
;MKKISQKQYLAATHRLEELINLVDDNTPTDDPLTLEFLEISDIIEQYESIHYPMKIKINSSMENKTLPKESKTTTEYLFAQTTIR
;
A
#
# COMPACT_ATOMS: atom_id res chain seq x y z
N MET A 1 -8.14 -23.69 8.72
CA MET A 1 -7.20 -22.55 8.67
C MET A 1 -5.96 -22.92 9.46
N LYS A 2 -4.79 -22.98 8.81
CA LYS A 2 -3.53 -23.31 9.48
C LYS A 2 -3.13 -22.08 10.29
N LYS A 3 -3.18 -22.15 11.62
CA LYS A 3 -2.81 -21.02 12.48
C LYS A 3 -1.28 -20.96 12.53
N ILE A 4 -0.70 -19.93 11.90
CA ILE A 4 0.75 -19.67 11.98
C ILE A 4 1.09 -19.30 13.43
N SER A 5 2.10 -19.94 13.98
CA SER A 5 2.61 -19.61 15.32
C SER A 5 3.59 -18.45 15.26
N GLN A 6 3.74 -17.72 16.37
CA GLN A 6 4.72 -16.62 16.46
C GLN A 6 6.15 -17.07 16.13
N LYS A 7 6.53 -18.29 16.50
CA LYS A 7 7.85 -18.85 16.16
C LYS A 7 8.04 -19.02 14.65
N GLN A 8 7.00 -19.49 13.95
CA GLN A 8 7.03 -19.62 12.49
C GLN A 8 7.06 -18.26 11.82
N TYR A 9 6.29 -17.29 12.32
CA TYR A 9 6.35 -15.91 11.87
C TYR A 9 7.76 -15.34 12.00
N LEU A 10 8.39 -15.43 13.18
CA LEU A 10 9.75 -14.92 13.40
C LEU A 10 10.79 -15.60 12.52
N ALA A 11 10.68 -16.92 12.33
CA ALA A 11 11.56 -17.65 11.43
C ALA A 11 11.36 -17.22 9.96
N ALA A 12 10.11 -17.01 9.55
CA ALA A 12 9.78 -16.53 8.21
C ALA A 12 10.31 -15.11 7.99
N THR A 13 10.15 -14.20 8.96
CA THR A 13 10.70 -12.84 8.89
C THR A 13 12.22 -12.84 8.76
N HIS A 14 12.93 -13.63 9.56
CA HIS A 14 14.38 -13.74 9.45
C HIS A 14 14.80 -14.28 8.08
N ARG A 15 14.09 -15.29 7.57
CA ARG A 15 14.39 -15.87 6.26
C ARG A 15 14.10 -14.88 5.11
N LEU A 16 13.06 -14.06 5.25
CA LEU A 16 12.73 -13.00 4.30
C LEU A 16 13.88 -11.99 4.21
N GLU A 17 14.48 -11.57 5.32
CA GLU A 17 15.62 -10.65 5.35
C GLU A 17 16.84 -11.23 4.61
N GLU A 18 17.08 -12.54 4.72
CA GLU A 18 18.12 -13.21 3.94
C GLU A 18 17.77 -13.21 2.43
N LEU A 19 16.54 -13.56 2.09
CA LEU A 19 16.09 -13.63 0.70
C LEU A 19 16.08 -12.27 0.00
N ILE A 20 15.80 -11.17 0.70
CA ILE A 20 15.87 -9.80 0.14
C ILE A 20 17.27 -9.46 -0.37
N ASN A 21 18.32 -10.05 0.23
CA ASN A 21 19.70 -9.84 -0.22
C ASN A 21 20.14 -10.82 -1.32
N LEU A 22 19.35 -11.86 -1.58
CA LEU A 22 19.66 -12.94 -2.52
C LEU A 22 18.82 -12.89 -3.80
N VAL A 23 17.58 -12.40 -3.72
CA VAL A 23 16.66 -12.24 -4.84
C VAL A 23 16.73 -10.80 -5.34
N ASP A 24 17.01 -10.64 -6.62
CA ASP A 24 17.04 -9.36 -7.32
C ASP A 24 16.03 -9.33 -8.49
N ASP A 25 15.92 -8.17 -9.15
CA ASP A 25 15.04 -8.01 -10.33
C ASP A 25 15.47 -8.88 -11.54
N ASN A 26 16.66 -9.48 -11.50
CA ASN A 26 17.14 -10.39 -12.53
C ASN A 26 16.86 -11.87 -12.19
N THR A 27 16.38 -12.16 -10.98
CA THR A 27 16.12 -13.51 -10.51
C THR A 27 14.84 -14.02 -11.18
N PRO A 28 14.92 -15.14 -11.94
CA PRO A 28 13.75 -15.68 -12.64
C PRO A 28 12.64 -16.06 -11.67
N THR A 29 11.38 -15.90 -12.08
CA THR A 29 10.22 -16.24 -11.23
C THR A 29 10.09 -17.74 -10.94
N ASP A 30 10.69 -18.58 -11.78
CA ASP A 30 10.76 -20.04 -11.61
C ASP A 30 11.93 -20.46 -10.69
N ASP A 31 12.78 -19.50 -10.27
CA ASP A 31 13.90 -19.81 -9.40
C ASP A 31 13.41 -20.26 -8.01
N PRO A 32 14.02 -21.31 -7.42
CA PRO A 32 13.67 -21.77 -6.09
C PRO A 32 13.67 -20.67 -5.02
N LEU A 33 14.55 -19.67 -5.13
CA LEU A 33 14.63 -18.55 -4.20
C LEU A 33 13.38 -17.67 -4.29
N THR A 34 12.87 -17.41 -5.50
CA THR A 34 11.64 -16.64 -5.70
C THR A 34 10.42 -17.40 -5.23
N LEU A 35 10.37 -18.72 -5.45
CA LEU A 35 9.31 -19.57 -4.92
C LEU A 35 9.31 -19.59 -3.38
N GLU A 36 10.49 -19.69 -2.75
CA GLU A 36 10.64 -19.61 -1.29
C GLU A 36 10.20 -18.24 -0.77
N PHE A 37 10.56 -17.15 -1.45
CA PHE A 37 10.15 -15.78 -1.09
C PHE A 37 8.64 -15.61 -1.07
N LEU A 38 7.94 -16.18 -2.06
CA LEU A 38 6.48 -16.16 -2.14
C LEU A 38 5.86 -16.94 -0.97
N GLU A 39 6.36 -18.14 -0.67
CA GLU A 39 5.84 -18.96 0.43
C GLU A 39 6.05 -18.28 1.81
N ILE A 40 7.23 -17.68 2.03
CA ILE A 40 7.56 -16.93 3.24
C ILE A 40 6.64 -15.71 3.39
N SER A 41 6.40 -14.99 2.30
CA SER A 41 5.50 -13.83 2.28
C SER A 41 4.07 -14.23 2.67
N ASP A 42 3.58 -15.36 2.16
CA ASP A 42 2.25 -15.91 2.46
C ASP A 42 2.08 -16.27 3.95
N ILE A 43 3.15 -16.75 4.59
CA ILE A 43 3.17 -17.08 6.04
C ILE A 43 3.07 -15.80 6.88
N ILE A 44 3.83 -14.78 6.51
CA ILE A 44 3.86 -13.48 7.20
C ILE A 44 2.49 -12.81 7.06
N GLU A 45 1.94 -12.73 5.85
CA GLU A 45 0.63 -12.13 5.59
C GLU A 45 -0.47 -12.80 6.41
N GLN A 46 -0.51 -14.14 6.46
CA GLN A 46 -1.51 -14.86 7.25
C GLN A 46 -1.41 -14.54 8.75
N TYR A 47 -0.21 -14.41 9.29
CA TYR A 47 -0.02 -14.06 10.69
C TYR A 47 -0.41 -12.59 10.96
N GLU A 48 0.02 -11.67 10.10
CA GLU A 48 -0.29 -10.24 10.22
C GLU A 48 -1.78 -9.95 10.04
N SER A 49 -2.46 -10.62 9.11
CA SER A 49 -3.91 -10.49 8.92
C SER A 49 -4.69 -10.81 10.20
N ILE A 50 -4.19 -11.76 11.02
CA ILE A 50 -4.81 -12.16 12.28
C ILE A 50 -4.39 -11.25 13.44
N HIS A 51 -3.10 -10.91 13.53
CA HIS A 51 -2.53 -10.20 14.70
C HIS A 51 -2.47 -8.68 14.54
N TYR A 52 -2.28 -8.20 13.32
CA TYR A 52 -2.16 -6.79 12.92
C TYR A 52 -3.11 -6.45 11.77
N PRO A 53 -4.43 -6.70 11.91
CA PRO A 53 -5.37 -6.37 10.85
C PRO A 53 -5.28 -4.86 10.56
N MET A 54 -4.96 -4.51 9.31
CA MET A 54 -4.93 -3.11 8.87
C MET A 54 -6.32 -2.50 9.08
N LYS A 55 -6.50 -1.82 10.21
CA LYS A 55 -7.63 -0.92 10.39
C LYS A 55 -7.34 0.29 9.52
N ILE A 56 -7.73 0.21 8.25
CA ILE A 56 -7.99 1.41 7.47
C ILE A 56 -9.15 2.10 8.21
N LYS A 57 -8.82 2.92 9.20
CA LYS A 57 -9.72 3.98 9.60
C LYS A 57 -9.77 4.87 8.38
N ILE A 58 -10.78 4.64 7.53
CA ILE A 58 -11.35 5.74 6.78
C ILE A 58 -11.87 6.69 7.85
N ASN A 59 -10.97 7.54 8.33
CA ASN A 59 -11.37 8.70 9.08
C ASN A 59 -12.38 9.36 8.14
N SER A 60 -13.60 9.54 8.63
CA SER A 60 -14.60 10.48 8.14
C SER A 60 -14.09 11.93 7.95
N SER A 61 -12.76 12.13 7.92
CA SER A 61 -12.03 13.31 7.49
C SER A 61 -11.88 13.39 5.96
N MET A 62 -12.19 12.34 5.19
CA MET A 62 -12.30 12.40 3.73
C MET A 62 -13.70 12.85 3.24
N GLU A 63 -14.50 13.54 4.06
CA GLU A 63 -15.72 14.20 3.58
C GLU A 63 -15.56 15.72 3.34
N ASN A 64 -14.37 16.30 3.53
CA ASN A 64 -14.16 17.73 3.20
C ASN A 64 -12.81 17.99 2.54
N LYS A 65 -12.56 17.36 1.39
CA LYS A 65 -11.67 17.95 0.39
C LYS A 65 -12.31 17.83 -0.98
N THR A 66 -13.36 18.62 -1.19
CA THR A 66 -13.82 19.00 -2.53
C THR A 66 -12.59 19.46 -3.31
N LEU A 67 -12.19 18.68 -4.31
CA LEU A 67 -11.27 19.11 -5.35
C LEU A 67 -11.74 20.50 -5.83
N PRO A 68 -10.89 21.54 -5.90
CA PRO A 68 -11.24 22.69 -6.70
C PRO A 68 -11.35 22.18 -8.14
N LYS A 69 -12.59 22.04 -8.62
CA LYS A 69 -12.88 21.92 -10.05
C LYS A 69 -12.52 23.26 -10.68
N GLU A 70 -11.24 23.48 -10.94
CA GLU A 70 -10.83 24.53 -11.85
C GLU A 70 -11.11 24.09 -13.28
N SER A 71 -12.29 24.45 -13.75
CA SER A 71 -12.48 24.86 -15.14
C SER A 71 -13.46 26.03 -15.15
N LYS A 72 -13.07 27.15 -14.54
CA LYS A 72 -13.70 28.44 -14.83
C LYS A 72 -12.94 29.03 -16.00
N THR A 73 -13.56 28.99 -17.17
CA THR A 73 -13.10 29.63 -18.39
C THR A 73 -12.74 31.09 -18.15
N THR A 74 -11.57 31.50 -18.61
CA THR A 74 -10.89 32.80 -18.45
C THR A 74 -11.76 34.05 -18.78
N THR A 75 -12.89 33.88 -19.44
CA THR A 75 -13.76 34.97 -19.90
C THR A 75 -14.59 35.64 -18.79
N GLU A 76 -14.79 34.98 -17.64
CA GLU A 76 -15.65 35.51 -16.56
C GLU A 76 -14.94 36.51 -15.63
N TYR A 77 -13.60 36.53 -15.62
CA TYR A 77 -12.82 37.39 -14.71
C TYR A 77 -12.73 38.86 -15.16
N LEU A 78 -12.87 39.16 -16.46
CA LEU A 78 -12.80 40.55 -16.96
C LEU A 78 -14.12 41.33 -16.79
N PHE A 79 -15.28 40.67 -16.72
CA PHE A 79 -16.57 41.36 -16.53
C PHE A 79 -16.81 41.78 -15.08
N ALA A 80 -16.14 41.13 -14.10
CA ALA A 80 -16.30 41.48 -12.69
C ALA A 80 -15.57 42.77 -12.26
N GLN A 81 -14.72 43.35 -13.12
CA GLN A 81 -13.95 44.57 -12.80
C GLN A 81 -14.46 45.85 -13.48
N THR A 82 -15.54 45.80 -14.26
CA THR A 82 -16.10 46.98 -14.96
C THR A 82 -17.51 47.34 -14.54
N THR A 83 -17.89 47.05 -13.29
CA THR A 83 -19.11 47.64 -12.71
C THR A 83 -18.84 48.10 -11.28
N ILE A 84 -18.04 49.15 -11.18
CA ILE A 84 -18.21 50.19 -10.16
C ILE A 84 -18.62 51.45 -10.93
N ARG A 85 -19.70 52.04 -10.42
CA ARG A 85 -20.53 53.14 -10.91
C ARG A 85 -19.81 54.40 -11.37
#